data_AF-A0A4Q7NCL5-F1
#
_entry.id   AF-A0A4Q7NCL5-F1
#
_cell.length_a   1.000
_cell.length_b   1.000
_cell.length_c   1.000
_cell.angle_alpha   90.00
_cell.angle_beta   90.00
_cell.angle_gamma   90.00
#
_symmetry.space_group_name_H-M   'P 1'
#
loop_
_entity.id
_entity.type
_entity.pdbx_description
1 polymer ?
#
loop_
_entity_poly.entity_id
_entity_poly.type
_entity_poly.pdbx_seq_one_letter_code
_entity_poly.pdbx_strand_id
1 'polypeptide(L)'
;MNAVVSPVQIRPQRPSMERTFRQALTDPNIRNEIREALGWDDSQVSRFLSGQMGLTIDKIDAAIDVLSMRVVSRRYLDAMTELAGTGVKCWCAREGLGDCGGMS
;
A
#
# COMPACT_ATOMS: atom_id res chain seq x y z
N MET A 1 42.37 -0.84 15.20
CA MET A 1 41.18 -1.62 14.80
C MET A 1 40.14 -0.61 14.33
N ASN A 2 39.89 -0.52 13.02
CA ASN A 2 38.89 0.41 12.49
C ASN A 2 37.64 -0.37 12.10
N ALA A 3 36.51 -0.06 12.74
CA ALA A 3 35.22 -0.63 12.42
C ALA A 3 34.76 -0.09 11.06
N VAL A 4 34.55 -0.98 10.10
CA VAL A 4 33.90 -0.66 8.83
C VAL A 4 32.41 -0.47 9.12
N VAL A 5 31.96 0.78 9.14
CA VAL A 5 30.52 1.09 9.22
C VAL A 5 29.92 0.83 7.84
N SER A 6 29.15 -0.25 7.73
CA SER A 6 28.41 -0.54 6.49
C SER A 6 27.18 0.36 6.38
N PRO A 7 26.91 0.98 5.22
CA PRO A 7 25.76 1.84 5.05
C PRO A 7 24.45 1.04 5.17
N VAL A 8 23.51 1.55 5.99
CA VAL A 8 22.16 0.99 6.13
C VAL A 8 21.41 1.18 4.81
N GLN A 9 21.18 0.09 4.09
CA GLN A 9 20.37 0.07 2.88
C GLN A 9 18.88 0.11 3.28
N ILE A 10 18.25 1.29 3.29
CA ILE A 10 16.81 1.43 3.48
C ILE A 10 16.11 0.94 2.22
N ARG A 11 15.80 -0.36 2.16
CA ARG A 11 14.94 -0.91 1.10
C ARG A 11 13.50 -0.48 1.38
N PRO A 12 12.84 0.25 0.45
CA PRO A 12 11.42 0.55 0.60
C PRO A 12 10.66 -0.76 0.80
N GLN A 13 10.03 -0.93 1.95
CA GLN A 13 9.22 -2.11 2.23
C GLN A 13 7.94 -1.99 1.41
N ARG A 14 7.57 -3.07 0.70
CA ARG A 14 6.28 -3.10 0.00
C ARG A 14 5.16 -2.93 1.02
N PRO A 15 4.11 -2.14 0.71
CA PRO A 15 2.91 -2.10 1.52
C PRO A 15 2.37 -3.53 1.76
N SER A 16 1.95 -3.82 2.99
CA SER A 16 1.46 -5.14 3.40
C SER A 16 0.16 -4.98 4.18
N MET A 17 -0.93 -5.57 3.68
CA MET A 17 -2.22 -5.57 4.38
C MET A 17 -2.11 -6.21 5.77
N GLU A 18 -1.30 -7.26 5.93
CA GLU A 18 -1.09 -7.92 7.22
C GLU A 18 -0.49 -6.97 8.26
N ARG A 19 0.55 -6.21 7.89
CA ARG A 19 1.14 -5.21 8.77
C ARG A 19 0.16 -4.09 9.08
N THR A 20 -0.55 -3.57 8.07
CA THR A 20 -1.54 -2.49 8.27
C THR A 20 -2.65 -2.94 9.21
N PHE A 21 -3.16 -4.16 9.05
CA PHE A 21 -4.14 -4.75 9.95
C PHE A 21 -3.64 -4.87 11.37
N ARG A 22 -2.42 -5.40 11.57
CA ARG A 22 -1.84 -5.54 12.91
C ARG A 22 -1.75 -4.19 13.60
N GLN A 23 -1.19 -3.19 12.90
CA GLN A 23 -1.08 -1.84 13.43
C GLN A 23 -2.46 -1.29 13.80
N ALA A 24 -3.42 -1.37 12.88
CA ALA A 24 -4.73 -0.79 13.07
C ALA A 24 -5.57 -1.47 14.17
N LEU A 25 -5.54 -2.80 14.26
CA LEU A 25 -6.26 -3.54 15.30
C LEU A 25 -5.60 -3.44 16.69
N THR A 26 -4.37 -2.93 16.77
CA THR A 26 -3.67 -2.63 18.04
C THR A 26 -3.74 -1.16 18.44
N ASP A 27 -4.14 -0.27 17.55
CA ASP A 27 -4.28 1.16 17.83
C ASP A 27 -5.67 1.45 18.41
N PRO A 28 -5.77 1.94 19.67
CA PRO A 28 -7.05 2.18 20.33
C PRO A 28 -7.92 3.23 19.62
N ASN A 29 -7.34 4.10 18.79
CA ASN A 29 -8.08 5.17 18.11
C ASN A 29 -8.84 4.66 16.88
N ILE A 30 -8.35 3.61 16.21
CA ILE A 30 -8.90 3.11 14.94
C ILE A 30 -9.45 1.69 15.02
N ARG A 31 -9.09 0.93 16.07
CA ARG A 31 -9.53 -0.46 16.27
C ARG A 31 -11.06 -0.62 16.23
N ASN A 32 -11.80 0.32 16.82
CA ASN A 32 -13.27 0.26 16.86
C ASN A 32 -13.88 0.44 15.47
N GLU A 33 -13.35 1.35 14.66
CA GLU A 33 -13.81 1.57 13.29
C GLU A 33 -13.60 0.30 12.44
N ILE A 34 -12.45 -0.34 12.55
CA ILE A 34 -12.19 -1.61 11.84
C ILE A 34 -13.13 -2.71 12.31
N ARG A 35 -13.38 -2.81 13.62
CA ARG A 35 -14.32 -3.80 14.16
C ARG A 35 -15.71 -3.60 13.61
N GLU A 36 -16.21 -2.37 13.62
CA GLU A 36 -17.54 -2.04 13.12
C GLU A 36 -17.65 -2.32 11.62
N ALA A 37 -16.67 -1.87 10.82
CA ALA A 37 -16.65 -2.09 9.38
C ALA A 37 -16.63 -3.57 9.00
N LEU A 38 -15.96 -4.41 9.80
CA LEU A 38 -15.87 -5.86 9.55
C LEU A 38 -17.00 -6.66 10.23
N GLY A 39 -17.80 -6.02 11.09
CA GLY A 39 -18.79 -6.69 11.94
C GLY A 39 -18.15 -7.67 12.91
N TRP A 40 -17.01 -7.30 13.50
CA TRP A 40 -16.23 -8.14 14.40
C TRP A 40 -16.34 -7.74 15.86
N ASP A 41 -16.43 -8.76 16.72
CA ASP A 41 -16.23 -8.62 18.16
C ASP A 41 -14.75 -8.74 18.58
N ASP A 42 -14.46 -8.49 19.86
CA ASP A 42 -13.11 -8.59 20.43
C ASP A 42 -12.50 -10.00 20.31
N SER A 43 -13.33 -11.04 20.35
CA SER A 43 -12.90 -12.43 20.19
C SER A 43 -12.45 -12.71 18.77
N GLN A 44 -13.13 -12.14 17.78
CA GLN A 44 -12.83 -12.27 16.35
C GLN A 44 -11.56 -11.51 16.01
N VAL A 45 -11.39 -10.29 16.53
CA VAL A 45 -10.12 -9.55 16.42
C VAL A 45 -8.95 -10.35 16.99
N SER A 46 -9.12 -10.93 18.18
CA SER A 46 -8.06 -11.72 18.83
C SER A 46 -7.70 -12.96 18.00
N ARG A 47 -8.70 -13.68 17.48
CA ARG A 47 -8.51 -14.85 16.60
C ARG A 47 -7.87 -14.48 15.27
N PHE A 48 -8.19 -13.32 14.70
CA PHE A 48 -7.55 -12.84 13.48
C PHE A 48 -6.05 -12.57 13.72
N LEU A 49 -5.73 -11.82 14.77
CA LEU A 49 -4.35 -11.44 15.11
C LEU A 49 -3.46 -12.65 15.48
N SER A 50 -4.07 -13.71 16.03
CA SER A 50 -3.40 -14.99 16.32
C SER A 50 -3.32 -15.94 15.12
N GLY A 51 -3.91 -15.59 13.97
CA GLY A 51 -3.93 -16.40 12.75
C GLY A 51 -4.93 -17.57 12.78
N GLN A 52 -5.85 -17.58 13.74
CA GLN A 52 -6.89 -18.61 13.89
C GLN A 52 -8.16 -18.30 13.09
N MET A 53 -8.25 -17.12 12.48
CA MET A 53 -9.38 -16.68 11.66
C MET A 53 -8.86 -15.92 10.43
N GLY A 54 -9.42 -16.21 9.27
CA GLY A 54 -9.15 -15.48 8.02
C GLY A 54 -10.20 -14.41 7.74
N LEU A 55 -9.95 -13.61 6.70
CA LEU A 55 -10.93 -12.69 6.14
C LEU A 55 -11.82 -13.44 5.14
N THR A 56 -13.13 -13.30 5.25
CA THR A 56 -14.09 -13.88 4.31
C THR A 56 -14.28 -12.97 3.09
N ILE A 57 -14.73 -13.54 1.96
CA ILE A 57 -14.83 -12.81 0.69
C ILE A 57 -15.73 -11.57 0.77
N ASP A 58 -16.81 -11.63 1.56
CA ASP A 58 -17.74 -10.53 1.81
C ASP A 58 -17.11 -9.34 2.56
N LYS A 59 -15.96 -9.55 3.21
CA LYS A 59 -15.27 -8.54 4.01
C LYS A 59 -14.07 -7.92 3.33
N ILE A 60 -13.69 -8.40 2.15
CA ILE A 60 -12.48 -7.95 1.44
C ILE A 60 -12.56 -6.45 1.13
N ASP A 61 -13.66 -5.99 0.54
CA ASP A 61 -13.80 -4.58 0.16
C ASP A 61 -13.89 -3.67 1.39
N ALA A 62 -14.68 -4.06 2.41
CA ALA A 62 -14.76 -3.32 3.68
C ALA A 62 -13.40 -3.21 4.39
N ALA A 63 -12.59 -4.27 4.35
CA ALA A 63 -11.23 -4.26 4.86
C ALA A 63 -10.32 -3.29 4.11
N ILE A 64 -10.38 -3.29 2.77
CA ILE A 64 -9.59 -2.37 1.94
C ILE A 64 -9.96 -0.93 2.24
N ASP A 65 -11.26 -0.64 2.33
CA ASP A 65 -11.79 0.71 2.55
C ASP A 65 -11.40 1.26 3.93
N VAL A 66 -11.63 0.51 5.01
CA VAL A 66 -11.34 0.97 6.37
C VAL A 66 -9.83 1.12 6.63
N LEU A 67 -8.99 0.37 5.92
CA LEU A 67 -7.54 0.55 5.93
C LEU A 67 -7.06 1.70 5.05
N SER A 68 -7.96 2.48 4.44
CA SER A 68 -7.65 3.56 3.50
C SER A 68 -6.80 3.10 2.32
N MET A 69 -7.01 1.86 1.87
CA MET A 69 -6.31 1.28 0.73
C MET A 69 -7.19 1.33 -0.53
N ARG A 70 -6.56 1.20 -1.71
CA ARG A 70 -7.24 1.15 -3.00
C ARG A 70 -6.64 0.05 -3.87
N VAL A 71 -7.51 -0.79 -4.43
CA VAL A 71 -7.12 -1.77 -5.43
C VAL A 71 -7.20 -1.11 -6.79
N VAL A 72 -6.05 -1.02 -7.45
CA VAL A 72 -5.93 -0.45 -8.80
C VAL A 72 -5.29 -1.48 -9.72
N SER A 73 -5.75 -1.51 -10.97
CA SER A 73 -5.13 -2.38 -11.99
C SER A 73 -3.71 -1.90 -12.31
N ARG A 74 -2.84 -2.83 -12.70
CA ARG A 74 -1.49 -2.48 -13.18
C ARG A 74 -1.56 -1.51 -14.35
N ARG A 75 -2.44 -1.79 -15.33
CA ARG A 75 -2.67 -0.92 -16.49
C ARG A 75 -2.97 0.53 -16.10
N TYR A 76 -3.74 0.75 -15.03
CA TYR A 76 -4.01 2.10 -14.54
C TYR A 76 -2.74 2.78 -14.01
N LEU A 77 -1.94 2.08 -13.21
CA LEU A 77 -0.67 2.62 -12.67
C LEU A 77 0.39 2.81 -13.76
N ASP A 78 0.44 1.93 -14.76
CA ASP A 78 1.34 2.03 -15.91
C ASP A 78 1.00 3.28 -16.73
N ALA A 79 -0.29 3.54 -16.98
CA ALA A 79 -0.74 4.75 -17.66
C ALA A 79 -0.38 6.03 -16.88
N MET A 80 -0.50 6.00 -15.56
CA MET A 80 -0.07 7.13 -14.71
C MET A 80 1.45 7.34 -14.76
N THR A 81 2.22 6.25 -14.84
CA THR A 81 3.69 6.31 -14.96
C THR A 81 4.09 6.92 -16.30
N GLU A 82 3.46 6.48 -17.39
CA GLU A 82 3.66 7.04 -18.73
C GLU A 82 3.34 8.53 -18.76
N LEU A 83 2.19 8.94 -18.21
CA LEU A 83 1.80 10.34 -18.11
C LEU A 83 2.80 11.16 -17.26
N ALA A 84 3.34 10.58 -16.19
CA ALA A 84 4.33 11.25 -15.36
C ALA A 84 5.69 11.41 -16.07
N GLY A 85 6.10 10.42 -16.87
CA GLY A 85 7.34 10.47 -17.66
C GLY A 85 7.25 11.42 -18.86
N THR A 86 6.08 11.47 -19.51
CA THR A 86 5.79 12.31 -20.69
C THR A 86 5.19 13.68 -20.34
N GLY A 87 4.89 13.92 -19.06
CA GLY A 87 3.99 14.98 -18.60
C GLY A 87 4.36 16.40 -19.03
N VAL A 88 3.47 17.36 -18.74
CA VAL A 88 3.47 18.79 -19.19
C VAL A 88 4.79 19.57 -19.14
N LYS A 89 5.79 19.12 -18.39
CA LYS A 89 7.12 19.74 -18.28
C LYS A 89 8.19 19.09 -19.18
N CYS A 90 7.87 17.97 -19.84
CA CYS A 90 8.78 17.34 -20.79
C CYS A 90 8.93 18.22 -22.02
N TRP A 91 10.09 18.86 -22.13
CA TRP A 91 10.43 19.70 -23.27
C TRP A 91 10.45 18.90 -24.58
N CYS A 92 11.01 17.67 -24.60
CA CYS A 92 11.04 16.83 -25.79
C CYS A 92 9.64 16.53 -26.34
N ALA A 93 8.68 16.23 -25.44
CA ALA A 93 7.30 15.94 -25.83
C ALA A 93 6.61 17.20 -26.39
N ARG A 94 6.91 18.39 -25.84
CA ARG A 94 6.39 19.67 -26.33
C ARG A 94 6.91 20.05 -27.72
N GLU A 95 8.15 19.69 -28.02
CA GLU A 95 8.79 19.97 -29.32
C GLU A 95 8.60 18.82 -30.34
N GLY A 96 7.80 17.80 -30.01
CA GLY A 96 7.49 16.69 -30.91
C GLY A 96 8.63 15.67 -31.09
N LEU A 97 9.61 15.62 -30.17
CA LEU A 97 10.79 14.77 -30.22
C LEU A 97 10.61 13.41 -29.52
N GLY A 98 9.43 13.13 -28.96
CA GLY A 98 9.19 11.96 -28.10
C GLY A 98 9.33 12.28 -26.61
N ASP A 99 9.48 11.28 -25.76
CA ASP A 99 9.54 11.45 -24.31
C ASP A 99 10.96 11.79 -23.83
N CYS A 100 11.05 12.54 -22.74
CA CYS A 100 12.32 12.97 -22.15
C CYS A 100 13.05 11.81 -21.42
N GLY A 101 12.37 10.66 -21.28
CA GLY A 101 12.81 9.48 -20.54
C GLY A 101 13.07 8.24 -21.41
N GLY A 102 12.95 8.34 -22.74
CA GLY A 102 13.07 7.21 -23.68
C GLY A 102 14.45 6.57 -23.81
N MET A 103 15.38 6.87 -22.90
CA MET A 103 16.64 6.14 -22.74
C MET A 103 16.61 5.39 -21.40
N SER A 104 16.00 4.20 -21.40
CA SER A 104 16.17 3.17 -20.37
C SER A 104 16.62 1.88 -21.03
#